data_AF-A0A0F9AB50-F1
#
_entry.id   AF-A0A0F9AB50-F1
#
_cell.length_a   1.000
_cell.length_b   1.000
_cell.length_c   1.000
_cell.angle_alpha   90.00
_cell.angle_beta   90.00
_cell.angle_gamma   90.00
#
_symmetry.space_group_name_H-M   'P 1'
#
loop_
_entity.id
_entity.type
_entity.pdbx_description
1 polymer ?
#
loop_
_entity_poly.entity_id
_entity_poly.type
_entity_poly.pdbx_seq_one_letter_code
_entity_poly.pdbx_strand_id
1 'polypeptide(L)' 'FMTVTVVTQRSSTFADALSTGLSVLKPAEARALVESLTGVEAILVDVKGDIWVSSGLKGKIRDLISKVKSR' A
#
# COMPACT_ATOMS: atom_id res chain seq x y z
N PHE A 1 -13.82 3.38 -1.59
CA PHE A 1 -12.65 3.07 -2.43
C PHE A 1 -11.43 2.90 -1.54
N MET A 2 -10.49 2.05 -1.91
CA MET A 2 -9.25 1.81 -1.17
C MET A 2 -8.25 2.92 -1.51
N THR A 3 -7.53 3.44 -0.51
CA THR A 3 -6.41 4.34 -0.74
C THR A 3 -5.13 3.53 -0.92
N VAL A 4 -4.30 3.92 -1.89
CA VAL A 4 -3.08 3.22 -2.27
C VAL A 4 -1.89 4.16 -2.21
N THR A 5 -0.81 3.74 -1.57
CA THR A 5 0.51 4.38 -1.64
C THR A 5 1.49 3.37 -2.23
N VAL A 6 2.21 3.75 -3.30
CA VAL A 6 3.21 2.90 -3.96
C VAL A 6 4.60 3.45 -3.71
N VAL A 7 5.54 2.57 -3.36
CA VAL A 7 6.98 2.88 -3.23
C VAL A 7 7.75 2.03 -4.23
N THR A 8 8.53 2.67 -5.09
CA THR A 8 9.31 1.98 -6.12
C THR A 8 10.47 2.83 -6.59
N GLN A 9 11.54 2.18 -7.09
CA GLN A 9 12.71 2.85 -7.67
C GLN A 9 12.58 3.08 -9.19
N ARG A 10 11.47 2.64 -9.82
CA ARG A 10 11.33 2.68 -11.29
C ARG A 10 11.12 4.10 -11.83
N SER A 11 9.97 4.70 -11.55
CA SER A 11 9.66 6.10 -11.88
C SER A 11 8.39 6.56 -11.14
N SER A 12 8.22 7.87 -11.00
CA SER A 12 6.99 8.45 -10.45
C SER A 12 5.77 8.13 -11.31
N THR A 13 5.90 8.18 -12.64
CA THR A 13 4.83 7.80 -13.58
C THR A 13 4.39 6.34 -13.40
N PHE A 14 5.34 5.42 -13.19
CA PHE A 14 5.02 4.03 -12.91
C PHE A 14 4.28 3.88 -11.58
N ALA A 15 4.73 4.58 -10.54
CA ALA A 15 4.07 4.56 -9.23
C ALA A 15 2.62 5.08 -9.30
N ASP A 16 2.41 6.20 -10.02
CA ASP A 16 1.10 6.82 -10.21
C ASP A 16 0.13 5.91 -10.96
N ALA A 17 0.55 5.39 -12.11
CA ALA A 17 -0.23 4.46 -12.91
C ALA A 17 -0.57 3.18 -12.13
N LEU A 18 0.38 2.62 -11.40
CA LEU A 18 0.16 1.43 -10.59
C LEU A 18 -0.79 1.71 -9.42
N SER A 19 -0.67 2.85 -8.74
CA SER A 19 -1.57 3.22 -7.63
C SER A 19 -3.02 3.32 -8.09
N THR A 20 -3.26 3.87 -9.28
CA THR A 20 -4.56 3.95 -9.93
C THR A 20 -5.09 2.55 -10.26
N GLY A 21 -4.26 1.71 -10.89
CA GLY A 21 -4.61 0.34 -11.23
C GLY A 21 -4.95 -0.52 -10.00
N LEU A 22 -4.18 -0.40 -8.91
CA LEU A 22 -4.44 -1.13 -7.67
C LEU A 22 -5.74 -0.68 -6.98
N SER A 23 -6.12 0.60 -7.12
CA SER A 23 -7.33 1.16 -6.50
C SER A 23 -8.63 0.61 -7.10
N VAL A 24 -8.59 0.06 -8.32
CA VAL A 24 -9.75 -0.53 -9.01
C VAL A 24 -9.89 -2.04 -8.83
N LEU A 25 -8.82 -2.72 -8.39
CA LEU A 25 -8.83 -4.16 -8.14
C LEU A 25 -9.51 -4.50 -6.81
N LYS A 26 -9.89 -5.78 -6.65
CA LYS A 26 -10.28 -6.27 -5.32
C LYS A 26 -9.06 -6.29 -4.39
N PRO A 27 -9.23 -6.10 -3.07
CA PRO A 27 -8.09 -6.05 -2.14
C PRO A 27 -7.15 -7.26 -2.22
N ALA A 28 -7.69 -8.47 -2.35
CA ALA A 28 -6.86 -9.68 -2.45
C ALA A 28 -6.01 -9.70 -3.74
N GLU A 29 -6.59 -9.27 -4.86
CA GLU A 29 -5.90 -9.19 -6.16
C GLU A 29 -4.81 -8.11 -6.14
N ALA A 30 -5.11 -6.94 -5.57
CA ALA A 30 -4.15 -5.86 -5.41
C ALA A 30 -2.94 -6.29 -4.57
N ARG A 31 -3.17 -6.96 -3.43
CA ARG A 31 -2.11 -7.47 -2.55
C ARG A 31 -1.23 -8.50 -3.25
N ALA A 32 -1.85 -9.47 -3.94
CA ALA A 32 -1.11 -10.49 -4.67
C ALA A 32 -0.27 -9.89 -5.80
N LEU A 33 -0.81 -8.91 -6.54
CA LEU A 33 -0.08 -8.20 -7.59
C LEU A 33 1.15 -7.49 -7.02
N VAL A 34 1.01 -6.72 -5.93
CA VAL A 34 2.13 -6.02 -5.29
C VAL A 34 3.23 -7.01 -4.91
N GLU A 35 2.89 -8.11 -4.23
CA GLU A 35 3.89 -9.12 -3.80
C GLU A 35 4.58 -9.84 -4.97
N SER A 36 3.94 -9.88 -6.16
CA SER A 36 4.56 -10.47 -7.36
C SER A 36 5.56 -9.54 -8.07
N LEU A 37 5.57 -8.24 -7.75
CA LEU A 37 6.33 -7.24 -8.48
C LEU A 37 7.65 -6.91 -7.78
N THR A 38 8.77 -7.35 -8.36
CA THR A 38 10.09 -6.97 -7.86
C THR A 38 10.31 -5.46 -7.86
N GLY A 39 10.76 -4.93 -6.73
CA GLY A 39 11.07 -3.51 -6.56
C GLY A 39 9.84 -2.61 -6.39
N VAL A 40 8.70 -3.20 -6.03
CA VAL A 40 7.46 -2.50 -5.74
C VAL A 40 7.00 -2.87 -4.34
N GLU A 41 6.66 -1.85 -3.57
CA GLU A 41 6.05 -1.99 -2.26
C GLU A 41 4.82 -1.10 -2.17
N ALA A 42 3.88 -1.41 -1.29
CA ALA A 42 2.67 -0.62 -1.13
C ALA A 42 2.09 -0.63 0.29
N ILE A 43 1.36 0.45 0.59
CA ILE A 43 0.43 0.53 1.70
C ILE A 43 -0.97 0.65 1.11
N LEU A 44 -1.88 -0.21 1.55
CA LEU A 44 -3.28 -0.23 1.14
C LEU A 44 -4.14 0.04 2.38
N VAL A 45 -5.03 1.03 2.30
CA VAL A 45 -5.96 1.35 3.39
C VAL A 45 -7.37 1.21 2.84
N ASP A 46 -8.15 0.30 3.42
CA ASP A 46 -9.52 0.11 2.99
C ASP A 46 -10.51 1.10 3.65
N VAL A 47 -11.78 1.01 3.28
CA VAL A 47 -12.83 1.91 3.78
C VAL A 47 -13.16 1.73 5.27
N LYS A 48 -12.74 0.61 5.88
CA LYS A 48 -12.88 0.36 7.32
C LYS A 48 -11.68 0.90 8.10
N GLY A 49 -10.64 1.35 7.40
CA GLY A 49 -9.38 1.77 7.98
C GLY A 49 -8.41 0.61 8.21
N ASP A 50 -8.69 -0.59 7.67
CA ASP A 50 -7.75 -1.70 7.77
C ASP A 50 -6.53 -1.41 6.88
N ILE A 51 -5.35 -1.41 7.51
CA ILE A 51 -4.08 -1.13 6.85
C ILE A 51 -3.41 -2.46 6.50
N TRP A 52 -3.13 -2.64 5.22
CA TRP A 52 -2.23 -3.69 4.74
C TRP A 52 -0.92 -3.06 4.26
N VAL A 53 0.19 -3.71 4.58
CA VAL A 53 1.54 -3.29 4.22
C VAL A 53 2.24 -4.46 3.56
N SER A 54 2.84 -4.22 2.41
CA SER A 54 3.62 -5.23 1.67
C SER A 54 4.80 -5.74 2.48
N SER A 55 5.25 -6.95 2.15
CA SER A 55 6.27 -7.68 2.90
C SER A 55 7.57 -6.89 3.08
N GLY A 56 8.04 -6.18 2.07
CA GLY A 56 9.29 -5.41 2.14
C GLY A 56 9.20 -4.11 2.94
N LEU A 57 8.00 -3.66 3.30
CA LEU A 57 7.77 -2.51 4.20
C LEU A 57 7.49 -2.91 5.66
N LYS A 58 7.34 -4.22 5.96
CA LYS A 58 7.17 -4.68 7.34
C LYS A 58 8.34 -4.22 8.22
N GLY A 59 8.01 -3.65 9.37
CA GLY A 59 9.00 -3.10 10.31
C GLY A 59 9.62 -1.75 9.90
N LYS A 60 9.29 -1.22 8.71
CA LYS A 60 9.79 0.09 8.22
C LYS A 60 8.77 1.21 8.33
N ILE A 61 7.50 0.87 8.59
CA ILE A 61 6.39 1.82 8.74
C ILE A 61 6.07 2.03 10.23
N ARG A 62 5.79 3.27 10.60
CA ARG A 62 5.34 3.66 11.94
C ARG A 62 3.94 4.23 11.87
N ASP A 63 3.00 3.59 12.55
CA ASP A 63 1.67 4.15 12.77
C ASP A 63 1.75 5.29 13.81
N LEU A 64 1.24 6.46 13.43
CA LEU A 64 1.18 7.66 14.26
C LEU A 64 -0.20 7.88 14.88
N ILE A 65 -1.26 7.31 14.31
CA ILE A 65 -2.65 7.56 14.74
C ILE A 65 -2.98 6.72 15.99
N SER A 66 -2.61 5.44 16.02
CA SER A 66 -2.82 4.59 17.21
C SER A 66 -2.12 5.13 18.45
N LYS A 67 -0.99 5.82 18.29
CA LYS A 67 -0.27 6.49 19.38
C LYS A 67 -1.02 7.68 19.97
N VAL A 68 -1.85 8.38 19.19
CA VAL A 68 -2.63 9.53 19.67
C VAL A 68 -3.84 9.07 20.47
N LYS A 69 -4.47 7.94 20.09
CA LYS A 69 -5.62 7.37 20.81
C LYS A 69 -5.26 6.65 22.11
N SER A 70 -3.98 6.33 22.35
CA SER A 70 -3.52 5.69 23.60
C SER A 70 -2.96 6.70 24.63
N ARG A 71 -3.15 8.00 24.40
CA ARG A 71 -2.89 9.08 25.36
C ARG A 71 -4.22 9.69 25.78
#